data_AF-A0A1I8EVI8-F1
#
_entry.id   AF-A0A1I8EVI8-F1
#
_cell.length_a   1.000
_cell.length_b   1.000
_cell.length_c   1.000
_cell.angle_alpha   90.00
_cell.angle_beta   90.00
_cell.angle_gamma   90.00
#
_symmetry.space_group_name_H-M   'P 1'
#
loop_
_entity.id
_entity.type
_entity.pdbx_description
1 polymer ?
#
loop_
_entity_poly.entity_id
_entity_poly.type
_entity_poly.pdbx_seq_one_letter_code
_entity_poly.pdbx_strand_id
1 'polypeptide(L)'
;MRPSYSLSAHPNVVWELMPAVCEPIGSDWDMLGYFVYISLTSLSHLDNDVPYLPCARLDDDFLYLAYVDWNNVKSRFEFAKMMLGINDCSHLTYSFLQIIPVRACRVKPLGKLYRLHSYRWQTDNF
;
A
#
# COMPACT_ATOMS: atom_id res chain seq x y z
N MET A 1 9.35 -32.21 -11.22
CA MET A 1 7.89 -32.26 -11.39
C MET A 1 7.30 -31.27 -10.39
N ARG A 2 6.87 -30.07 -10.81
CA ARG A 2 6.22 -29.09 -9.91
C ARG A 2 4.71 -29.29 -9.98
N PRO A 3 3.96 -29.22 -8.86
CA PRO A 3 2.51 -29.28 -8.92
C PRO A 3 1.96 -28.00 -9.55
N SER A 4 1.10 -28.15 -10.54
CA SER A 4 0.25 -27.08 -11.07
C SER A 4 -0.94 -26.91 -10.11
N TYR A 5 -0.94 -25.84 -9.32
CA TYR A 5 -2.13 -25.45 -8.58
C TYR A 5 -3.08 -24.72 -9.54
N SER A 6 -4.16 -25.39 -9.95
CA SER A 6 -5.31 -24.72 -10.55
C SER A 6 -6.12 -24.09 -9.43
N LEU A 7 -6.06 -22.77 -9.29
CA LEU A 7 -7.02 -22.01 -8.50
C LEU A 7 -8.38 -22.13 -9.21
N SER A 8 -9.31 -22.90 -8.63
CA SER A 8 -10.69 -22.95 -9.10
C SER A 8 -11.33 -21.59 -8.88
N ALA A 9 -11.49 -20.82 -9.96
CA ALA A 9 -12.22 -19.56 -9.94
C ALA A 9 -13.68 -19.81 -9.56
N HIS A 10 -14.17 -19.14 -8.51
CA HIS A 10 -15.60 -18.99 -8.28
C HIS A 10 -16.21 -18.22 -9.48
N PRO A 11 -17.33 -18.66 -10.04
CA PRO A 11 -17.78 -18.24 -11.37
C PRO A 11 -18.31 -16.79 -11.47
N ASN A 12 -18.31 -16.00 -10.39
CA ASN A 12 -18.89 -14.64 -10.37
C ASN A 12 -17.95 -13.55 -9.83
N VAL A 13 -16.65 -13.82 -9.65
CA VAL A 13 -15.67 -12.77 -9.34
C VAL A 13 -14.95 -12.42 -10.63
N VAL A 14 -15.44 -11.41 -11.33
CA VAL A 14 -14.63 -10.74 -12.36
C VAL A 14 -13.50 -10.08 -11.59
N TRP A 15 -12.33 -10.71 -11.56
CA TRP A 15 -11.11 -10.00 -11.22
C TRP A 15 -11.01 -8.89 -12.27
N GLU A 16 -11.36 -7.65 -11.90
CA GLU A 16 -10.99 -6.50 -12.71
C GLU A 16 -9.49 -6.61 -12.89
N LEU A 17 -9.09 -7.09 -14.07
CA LEU A 17 -7.72 -7.38 -14.43
C LEU A 17 -6.95 -6.09 -14.16
N MET A 18 -6.03 -6.14 -13.19
CA MET A 18 -5.11 -5.03 -12.95
C MET A 18 -4.55 -4.63 -14.32
N PRO A 19 -4.80 -3.40 -14.81
CA PRO A 19 -4.47 -3.07 -16.18
C PRO A 19 -2.96 -3.26 -16.40
N ALA A 20 -2.53 -3.52 -17.63
CA ALA A 20 -1.10 -3.57 -17.90
C ALA A 20 -0.44 -2.23 -17.53
N VAL A 21 0.85 -2.23 -17.18
CA VAL A 21 1.56 -1.01 -16.74
C VAL A 21 1.45 0.13 -17.77
N CYS A 22 1.48 -0.24 -19.05
CA CYS A 22 1.37 0.67 -20.19
C CYS A 22 -0.07 1.09 -20.49
N GLU A 23 -1.06 0.36 -19.99
CA GLU A 23 -2.47 0.72 -20.17
C GLU A 23 -2.88 1.86 -19.23
N PRO A 24 -3.75 2.76 -19.70
CA PRO A 24 -4.36 3.76 -18.84
C PRO A 24 -5.09 3.06 -17.69
N ILE A 25 -4.97 3.63 -16.49
CA ILE A 25 -5.83 3.26 -15.37
C ILE A 25 -7.24 3.83 -15.61
N GLY A 26 -8.26 3.16 -15.09
CA GLY A 26 -9.65 3.65 -15.12
C GLY A 26 -9.81 4.96 -14.35
N SER A 27 -10.94 5.64 -14.57
CA SER A 27 -11.31 6.90 -13.90
C SER A 27 -11.45 6.77 -12.38
N ASP A 28 -11.59 5.55 -11.88
CA ASP A 28 -11.99 5.24 -10.50
C ASP A 28 -10.78 5.10 -9.55
N TRP A 29 -9.60 5.48 -10.03
CA TRP A 29 -8.35 5.41 -9.27
C TRP A 29 -8.00 6.78 -8.69
N ASP A 30 -7.85 6.86 -7.37
CA ASP A 30 -7.44 8.08 -6.70
C ASP A 30 -6.00 8.47 -7.07
N MET A 31 -5.81 9.75 -7.42
CA MET A 31 -4.49 10.35 -7.63
C MET A 31 -3.98 10.85 -6.28
N LEU A 32 -2.88 10.28 -5.81
CA LEU A 32 -2.24 10.74 -4.58
C LEU A 32 -0.91 11.47 -4.96
N GLY A 33 -0.58 12.55 -4.25
CA GLY A 33 0.37 13.62 -4.61
C GLY A 33 1.88 13.35 -4.53
N TYR A 34 2.59 14.07 -3.65
CA TYR A 34 4.06 14.06 -3.53
C TYR A 34 4.50 13.18 -2.36
N PHE A 35 5.13 12.04 -2.62
CA PHE A 35 5.49 11.08 -1.57
C PHE A 35 6.96 11.12 -1.18
N VAL A 36 7.21 10.98 0.12
CA VAL A 36 8.54 10.64 0.65
C VAL A 36 8.67 9.20 1.07
N TYR A 37 7.55 8.50 1.21
CA TYR A 37 7.53 7.09 1.59
C TYR A 37 6.31 6.41 0.99
N ILE A 38 6.52 5.24 0.41
CA ILE A 38 5.49 4.32 -0.06
C ILE A 38 5.97 2.91 0.28
N SER A 39 5.11 2.12 0.92
CA SER A 39 5.32 0.70 1.19
C SER A 39 4.04 -0.06 0.92
N LEU A 40 4.16 -1.16 0.18
CA LEU A 40 3.08 -2.09 -0.06
C LEU A 40 3.46 -3.40 0.61
N THR A 41 2.71 -3.81 1.63
CA THR A 41 3.05 -4.98 2.45
C THR A 41 1.84 -5.86 2.73
N SER A 42 2.07 -7.17 2.77
CA SER A 42 1.16 -8.17 3.35
C SER A 42 1.73 -8.76 4.65
N LEU A 43 2.84 -8.23 5.14
CA LEU A 43 3.60 -8.73 6.28
C LEU A 43 3.54 -7.74 7.44
N SER A 44 3.51 -8.28 8.65
CA SER A 44 3.58 -7.49 9.88
C SER A 44 4.97 -6.90 10.16
N HIS A 45 6.00 -7.42 9.50
CA HIS A 45 7.39 -7.01 9.65
C HIS A 45 8.00 -6.67 8.28
N LEU A 46 8.86 -5.66 8.20
CA LEU A 46 9.63 -5.33 6.99
C LEU A 46 10.91 -6.18 6.86
N ASP A 47 11.41 -6.68 7.98
CA ASP A 47 12.53 -7.60 8.12
C ASP A 47 12.40 -8.29 9.48
N ASN A 48 13.23 -9.29 9.77
CA ASN A 48 13.13 -10.12 10.99
C ASN A 48 13.05 -9.29 12.29
N ASP A 49 13.82 -8.21 12.39
CA ASP A 49 13.87 -7.33 13.59
C ASP A 49 13.24 -5.95 13.33
N VAL A 50 12.38 -5.84 12.32
CA VAL A 50 11.76 -4.57 11.92
C VAL A 50 10.24 -4.72 11.96
N PRO A 51 9.63 -4.66 13.16
CA PRO A 51 8.17 -4.71 13.28
C PRO A 51 7.56 -3.47 12.65
N TYR A 52 6.48 -3.65 11.89
CA TYR A 52 5.94 -2.58 11.05
C TYR A 52 4.43 -2.43 11.20
N LEU A 53 3.66 -3.46 10.86
CA LEU A 53 2.21 -3.41 10.90
C LEU A 53 1.65 -4.63 11.65
N PRO A 54 1.56 -4.58 12.98
CA PRO A 54 1.19 -5.75 13.79
C PRO A 54 -0.17 -6.37 13.44
N CYS A 55 -1.08 -5.61 12.86
CA CYS A 55 -2.38 -6.11 12.43
C CYS A 55 -2.36 -6.88 11.11
N ALA A 56 -1.30 -6.76 10.30
CA ALA A 56 -1.23 -7.39 9.00
C ALA A 56 -1.05 -8.90 9.10
N ARG A 57 -1.84 -9.65 8.32
CA ARG A 57 -1.83 -11.11 8.30
C ARG A 57 -1.57 -11.61 6.89
N LEU A 58 -0.87 -12.74 6.80
CA LEU A 58 -0.58 -13.40 5.52
C LEU A 58 -1.83 -13.92 4.80
N ASP A 59 -2.92 -14.15 5.54
CA ASP A 59 -4.19 -14.66 5.04
C ASP A 59 -5.21 -13.56 4.73
N ASP A 60 -4.84 -12.28 4.82
CA ASP A 60 -5.68 -11.16 4.40
C ASP A 60 -5.89 -11.19 2.87
N ASP A 61 -7.09 -10.84 2.40
CA ASP A 61 -7.45 -10.78 0.97
C ASP A 61 -7.04 -9.45 0.29
N PHE A 62 -6.29 -8.61 1.00
CA PHE A 62 -5.79 -7.32 0.56
C PHE A 62 -4.34 -7.07 1.00
N LEU A 63 -3.74 -6.02 0.44
CA LEU A 63 -2.45 -5.49 0.83
C LEU A 63 -2.62 -4.21 1.65
N TYR A 64 -1.66 -3.89 2.50
CA TYR A 64 -1.60 -2.60 3.14
C TYR A 64 -0.70 -1.66 2.34
N LEU A 65 -1.28 -0.57 1.86
CA LEU A 65 -0.56 0.55 1.28
C LEU A 65 -0.32 1.59 2.36
N ALA A 66 0.93 1.68 2.81
CA ALA A 66 1.40 2.71 3.71
C ALA A 66 2.11 3.80 2.91
N TYR A 67 1.78 5.06 3.14
CA TYR A 67 2.39 6.17 2.43
C TYR A 67 2.47 7.44 3.29
N VAL A 68 3.39 8.32 2.92
CA VAL A 68 3.58 9.64 3.53
C VAL A 68 3.60 10.70 2.43
N ASP A 69 2.60 11.58 2.45
CA ASP A 69 2.58 12.80 1.63
C ASP A 69 3.50 13.84 2.27
N TRP A 70 4.48 14.32 1.52
CA TRP A 70 5.44 15.32 1.97
C TRP A 70 4.77 16.59 2.51
N ASN A 71 3.62 16.98 1.94
CA ASN A 71 2.89 18.18 2.37
C ASN A 71 2.36 18.08 3.80
N ASN A 72 2.23 16.87 4.34
CA ASN A 72 1.77 16.62 5.70
C ASN A 72 2.93 16.45 6.71
N VAL A 73 4.18 16.46 6.25
CA VAL A 73 5.37 16.33 7.10
C VAL A 73 5.88 17.73 7.46
N LYS A 74 5.92 18.08 8.75
CA LYS A 74 6.33 19.44 9.16
C LYS A 74 7.84 19.64 9.03
N SER A 75 8.62 18.57 9.15
CA SER A 75 10.09 18.62 9.00
C SER A 75 10.70 17.25 8.72
N ARG A 76 11.90 17.25 8.11
CA ARG A 76 12.73 16.03 7.96
C ARG A 76 13.01 15.32 9.28
N PHE A 77 13.12 16.07 10.38
CA PHE A 77 13.34 15.49 11.71
C PHE A 77 12.12 14.73 12.22
N GLU A 78 10.91 15.20 11.91
CA GLU A 78 9.68 14.51 12.30
C GLU A 78 9.55 13.18 11.54
N PHE A 79 9.86 13.18 10.24
CA PHE A 79 9.94 11.94 9.45
C PHE A 79 11.01 10.98 9.98
N ALA A 80 12.20 11.49 10.35
CA ALA A 80 13.25 10.65 10.93
C ALA A 80 12.81 10.02 12.27
N LYS A 81 12.12 10.77 13.14
CA LYS A 81 11.55 10.23 14.38
C LYS A 81 10.50 9.15 14.11
N MET A 82 9.65 9.35 13.09
CA MET A 82 8.71 8.32 12.65
C MET A 82 9.47 7.05 12.22
N MET A 83 10.52 7.15 11.42
CA MET A 83 11.32 5.97 11.01
C MET A 83 11.98 5.26 12.19
N LEU A 84 12.46 6.00 13.20
CA LEU A 84 13.02 5.39 14.43
C LEU A 84 11.96 4.66 15.25
N GLY A 85 10.71 5.16 15.24
CA GLY A 85 9.56 4.53 15.89
C GLY A 85 9.06 3.24 15.21
N ILE A 86 9.75 2.74 14.19
CA ILE A 86 9.44 1.43 13.61
C ILE A 86 9.74 0.32 14.63
N ASN A 87 10.88 0.42 15.33
CA ASN A 87 11.35 -0.60 16.28
C ASN A 87 10.35 -0.98 17.39
N ASP A 88 9.48 -0.06 17.79
CA ASP A 88 8.45 -0.27 18.82
C ASP A 88 7.01 -0.02 18.31
N CYS A 89 6.83 0.04 16.99
CA CYS A 89 5.57 0.37 16.34
C CYS A 89 4.97 1.76 16.67
N SER A 90 5.70 2.66 17.36
CA SER A 90 5.22 4.02 17.65
C SER A 90 5.08 4.89 16.40
N HIS A 91 5.69 4.50 15.28
CA HIS A 91 5.50 5.15 13.97
C HIS A 91 4.02 5.20 13.54
N LEU A 92 3.19 4.26 14.00
CA LEU A 92 1.75 4.21 13.72
C LEU A 92 0.95 5.35 14.40
N THR A 93 1.57 6.09 15.32
CA THR A 93 0.93 7.24 16.00
C THR A 93 1.02 8.54 15.19
N TYR A 94 1.84 8.58 14.14
CA TYR A 94 2.04 9.77 13.32
C TYR A 94 0.94 9.90 12.26
N SER A 95 0.13 10.95 12.34
CA SER A 95 -1.03 11.16 11.46
C SER A 95 -0.67 11.37 9.98
N PHE A 96 0.57 11.73 9.65
CA PHE A 96 1.03 11.84 8.26
C PHE A 96 1.41 10.49 7.65
N LEU A 97 1.54 9.43 8.45
CA LEU A 97 1.63 8.06 7.96
C LEU A 97 0.21 7.53 7.74
N GLN A 98 -0.18 7.44 6.49
CA GLN A 98 -1.48 6.91 6.08
C GLN A 98 -1.31 5.44 5.72
N ILE A 99 -2.21 4.60 6.22
CA ILE A 99 -2.22 3.15 5.94
C ILE A 99 -3.62 2.78 5.53
N ILE A 100 -3.77 2.24 4.32
CA ILE A 100 -5.07 1.84 3.77
C ILE A 100 -5.00 0.43 3.19
N PRO A 101 -6.06 -0.38 3.32
CA PRO A 101 -6.17 -1.65 2.61
C PRO A 101 -6.43 -1.39 1.13
N VAL A 102 -5.70 -2.09 0.26
CA VAL A 102 -5.82 -2.00 -1.20
C VAL A 102 -5.73 -3.38 -1.83
N ARG A 103 -6.39 -3.59 -2.97
CA ARG A 103 -6.23 -4.82 -3.76
C ARG A 103 -5.03 -4.76 -4.69
N ALA A 104 -4.73 -3.56 -5.20
CA ALA A 104 -3.63 -3.31 -6.09
C ALA A 104 -3.14 -1.87 -5.95
N CYS A 105 -1.87 -1.67 -6.23
CA CYS A 105 -1.22 -0.38 -6.25
C CYS A 105 -0.32 -0.29 -7.49
N ARG A 106 -0.30 0.88 -8.13
CA ARG A 106 0.59 1.21 -9.23
C ARG A 106 1.35 2.50 -8.93
N VAL A 107 2.67 2.39 -8.85
CA VAL A 107 3.57 3.53 -8.71
C VAL A 107 4.15 3.87 -10.09
N LYS A 108 3.97 5.11 -10.56
CA LYS A 108 4.55 5.61 -11.82
C LYS A 108 5.50 6.78 -11.54
N PRO A 109 6.77 6.73 -11.94
CA PRO A 109 7.63 7.92 -11.85
C PRO A 109 7.11 9.03 -12.78
N LEU A 110 7.21 10.27 -12.30
CA LEU A 110 6.83 11.52 -12.97
C LEU A 110 8.10 12.37 -13.10
N GLY A 111 8.99 11.99 -14.02
CA GLY A 111 10.32 12.62 -14.15
C GLY A 111 11.21 12.32 -12.94
N LYS A 112 11.53 13.34 -12.12
CA LYS A 112 12.28 13.18 -10.84
C LYS A 112 11.38 12.82 -9.64
N LEU A 113 10.08 12.62 -9.86
CA LEU A 113 9.06 12.42 -8.83
C LEU A 113 8.41 11.03 -8.96
N TYR A 114 7.57 10.64 -8.01
CA TYR A 114 6.75 9.42 -8.08
C TYR A 114 5.26 9.77 -7.98
N ARG A 115 4.43 9.03 -8.71
CA ARG A 115 2.96 9.09 -8.77
C ARG A 115 2.41 7.80 -8.21
N LEU A 116 1.42 7.88 -7.32
CA LEU A 116 0.79 6.71 -6.71
C LEU A 116 -0.66 6.60 -7.21
N HIS A 117 -1.03 5.40 -7.66
CA HIS A 117 -2.40 5.04 -7.99
C HIS A 117 -2.76 3.80 -7.16
N SER A 118 -3.90 3.83 -6.47
CA SER A 118 -4.41 2.70 -5.69
C SER A 118 -5.84 2.38 -6.04
N TYR A 119 -6.20 1.10 -6.05
CA TYR A 119 -7.58 0.65 -6.13
C TYR A 119 -8.09 0.37 -4.71
N ARG A 120 -9.02 1.20 -4.23
CA ARG A 120 -9.68 1.08 -2.93
C ARG A 120 -11.03 0.38 -3.11
N TRP A 121 -11.51 -0.33 -2.09
CA TRP A 121 -12.93 -0.69 -2.02
C TRP A 121 -13.81 0.56 -2.16
N GLN A 122 -14.77 0.55 -3.09
CA GLN A 122 -16.00 1.31 -2.88
C GLN A 122 -16.60 0.72 -1.61
N THR A 123 -16.74 1.52 -0.56
CA THR A 123 -17.44 1.09 0.63
C THR A 123 -18.90 0.89 0.24
N ASP A 124 -19.28 -0.33 -0.11
CA ASP A 124 -20.64 -0.75 0.12
C ASP A 124 -20.83 -0.67 1.63
N ASN A 125 -21.71 0.24 2.04
CA ASN A 125 -22.04 0.53 3.43
C ASN A 125 -22.22 -0.78 4.22
N PHE A 126 -21.40 -0.97 5.26
CA PHE A 126 -21.77 -1.84 6.37
C PHE A 126 -22.68 -1.07 7.33
#